data_AF-A0A7R8ZY05-F1
#
_entry.id   AF-A0A7R8ZY05-F1
#
_cell.length_a   1.000
_cell.length_b   1.000
_cell.length_c   1.000
_cell.angle_alpha   90.00
_cell.angle_beta   90.00
_cell.angle_gamma   90.00
#
_symmetry.space_group_name_H-M   'P 1'
#
loop_
_entity.id
_entity.type
_entity.pdbx_description
1 polymer ?
#
loop_
_entity_poly.entity_id
_entity_poly.type
_entity_poly.pdbx_seq_one_letter_code
_entity_poly.pdbx_strand_id
1 'polypeptide(L)'
;EKSRLVEIRGYEELEDVTSYLLENDADCSQWPSGGPWIGAVEVQDTNQFIWSSDNSTVVIENWLQGQPNNPTSGDGAMMACEFSFQWMDKARHTELPVLCELPPRAKCPAQFTAVGDTCYHLGYSSTTWDLAQDYCHSLAPNGKLVELETLEEIYSVTDFLNENGDPDREKNAQA
;
A
#
# COMPACT_ATOMS: atom_id res chain seq x y z
N GLU A 1 -12.48 9.07 -0.90
CA GLU A 1 -11.23 9.16 -1.69
C GLU A 1 -11.50 8.67 -3.11
N LYS A 2 -10.59 8.94 -4.05
CA LYS A 2 -10.69 8.44 -5.43
C LYS A 2 -9.75 7.24 -5.58
N SER A 3 -10.17 6.23 -6.34
CA SER A 3 -9.29 5.12 -6.73
C SER A 3 -8.13 5.59 -7.60
N ARG A 4 -7.06 4.82 -7.63
CA ARG A 4 -5.88 5.02 -8.50
C ARG A 4 -5.44 3.69 -9.11
N LEU A 5 -4.51 3.70 -10.06
CA LEU A 5 -3.85 2.45 -10.49
C LEU A 5 -3.10 1.83 -9.32
N VAL A 6 -3.02 0.50 -9.27
CA VAL A 6 -2.34 -0.22 -8.18
C VAL A 6 -0.87 0.16 -8.07
N GLU A 7 -0.38 0.41 -6.86
CA GLU A 7 0.99 0.84 -6.59
C GLU A 7 1.67 -0.12 -5.61
N ILE A 8 2.23 -1.20 -6.15
CA ILE A 8 2.79 -2.31 -5.37
C ILE A 8 4.05 -1.85 -4.61
N ARG A 9 3.93 -1.60 -3.29
CA ARG A 9 4.99 -1.04 -2.44
C ARG A 9 5.86 -2.09 -1.75
N GLY A 10 5.51 -3.37 -1.82
CA GLY A 10 6.24 -4.45 -1.15
C GLY A 10 6.02 -5.83 -1.78
N TYR A 11 6.82 -6.81 -1.36
CA TYR A 11 6.70 -8.19 -1.85
C TYR A 11 5.43 -8.90 -1.37
N GLU A 12 4.94 -8.58 -0.17
CA GLU A 12 3.66 -9.09 0.35
C GLU A 12 2.49 -8.59 -0.51
N GLU A 13 2.42 -7.28 -0.76
CA GLU A 13 1.42 -6.71 -1.66
C GLU A 13 1.52 -7.26 -3.09
N LEU A 14 2.74 -7.54 -3.58
CA LEU A 14 2.94 -8.18 -4.87
C LEU A 14 2.32 -9.58 -4.92
N GLU A 15 2.50 -10.37 -3.86
CA GLU A 15 1.94 -11.72 -3.73
C GLU A 15 0.41 -11.66 -3.64
N ASP A 16 -0.14 -10.74 -2.84
CA ASP A 16 -1.58 -10.54 -2.68
C ASP A 16 -2.24 -10.11 -4.01
N VAL A 17 -1.67 -9.13 -4.70
CA VAL A 17 -2.18 -8.66 -5.99
C VAL A 17 -2.11 -9.78 -7.03
N THR A 18 -1.02 -10.55 -7.06
CA THR A 18 -0.86 -11.67 -7.99
C THR A 18 -1.88 -12.78 -7.71
N SER A 19 -2.08 -13.12 -6.44
CA SER A 19 -3.06 -14.12 -6.01
C SER A 19 -4.48 -13.67 -6.33
N TYR A 20 -4.82 -12.41 -6.07
CA TYR A 20 -6.11 -11.83 -6.45
C TYR A 20 -6.41 -11.99 -7.94
N LEU A 21 -5.43 -11.72 -8.81
CA LEU A 21 -5.60 -11.88 -10.26
C LEU A 21 -5.85 -13.35 -10.63
N LEU A 22 -5.09 -14.28 -10.05
CA LEU A 22 -5.26 -15.72 -10.30
C LEU A 22 -6.60 -16.25 -9.80
N GLU A 23 -7.05 -15.83 -8.61
CA GLU A 23 -8.30 -16.28 -8.00
C GLU A 23 -9.55 -15.73 -8.69
N ASN A 24 -9.43 -14.56 -9.33
CA ASN A 24 -10.52 -13.93 -10.07
C ASN A 24 -10.46 -14.27 -11.57
N ASP A 25 -9.96 -15.47 -11.89
CA ASP A 25 -9.88 -16.02 -13.23
C ASP A 25 -9.28 -15.02 -14.24
N ALA A 26 -8.11 -14.42 -13.94
CA ALA A 26 -7.35 -13.66 -14.92
C ALA A 26 -7.03 -14.54 -16.14
N ASP A 27 -7.92 -14.51 -17.11
CA ASP A 27 -7.79 -15.27 -18.34
C ASP A 27 -6.90 -14.49 -19.29
N CYS A 28 -5.61 -14.85 -19.33
CA CYS A 28 -4.65 -14.23 -20.23
C CYS A 28 -5.10 -14.29 -21.71
N SER A 29 -5.94 -15.27 -22.09
CA SER A 29 -6.49 -15.34 -23.45
C SER A 29 -7.53 -14.25 -23.75
N GLN A 30 -8.16 -13.68 -22.72
CA GLN A 30 -9.07 -12.55 -22.81
C GLN A 30 -8.37 -11.20 -22.71
N TRP A 31 -7.07 -11.18 -22.43
CA TRP A 31 -6.26 -9.96 -22.40
C TRP A 31 -5.39 -9.91 -23.65
N PRO A 32 -5.88 -9.33 -24.76
CA PRO A 32 -5.18 -9.36 -26.04
C PRO A 32 -3.81 -8.69 -25.98
N SER A 33 -3.64 -7.81 -25.01
CA SER A 33 -2.44 -7.01 -24.79
C SER A 33 -1.56 -7.53 -23.65
N GLY A 34 -1.91 -8.67 -23.04
CA GLY A 34 -1.07 -9.43 -22.12
C GLY A 34 -1.17 -9.06 -20.64
N GLY A 35 -1.97 -8.07 -20.24
CA GLY A 35 -2.25 -7.78 -18.83
C GLY A 35 -2.52 -6.32 -18.49
N PRO A 36 -2.83 -6.01 -17.20
CA PRO A 36 -3.30 -4.70 -16.80
C PRO A 36 -2.17 -3.69 -16.56
N TRP A 37 -2.49 -2.42 -16.74
CA TRP A 37 -1.70 -1.30 -16.25
C TRP A 37 -1.58 -1.30 -14.72
N ILE A 38 -0.40 -0.90 -14.22
CA ILE A 38 -0.14 -0.55 -12.82
C ILE A 38 0.30 0.92 -12.71
N GLY A 39 0.40 1.44 -11.49
CA GLY A 39 0.64 2.86 -11.22
C GLY A 39 2.07 3.34 -11.41
N ALA A 40 3.00 2.50 -11.87
CA ALA A 40 4.39 2.89 -12.12
C ALA A 40 4.53 3.54 -13.51
N VAL A 41 5.21 4.69 -13.55
CA VAL A 41 5.49 5.47 -14.76
C VAL A 41 6.98 5.83 -14.83
N GLU A 42 7.54 5.78 -16.03
CA GLU A 42 8.92 6.14 -16.28
C GLU A 42 9.14 7.65 -16.08
N VAL A 43 10.21 8.00 -15.38
CA VAL A 43 10.78 9.34 -15.42
C VAL A 43 11.44 9.51 -16.79
N GLN A 44 10.99 10.53 -17.53
CA GLN A 44 11.31 10.73 -18.95
C GLN A 44 12.80 10.50 -19.26
N ASP A 45 13.07 9.50 -20.11
CA ASP A 45 14.38 9.15 -20.66
C ASP A 45 15.41 8.71 -19.59
N THR A 46 14.98 8.23 -18.42
CA THR A 46 15.93 7.80 -17.37
C THR A 46 15.92 6.30 -17.10
N ASN A 47 14.98 5.52 -17.65
CA ASN A 47 14.78 4.10 -17.33
C ASN A 47 14.54 3.86 -15.82
N GLN A 48 14.03 4.88 -15.12
CA GLN A 48 13.68 4.81 -13.70
C GLN A 48 12.18 5.02 -13.56
N PHE A 49 11.54 4.23 -12.71
CA PHE A 49 10.10 4.30 -12.51
C PHE A 49 9.75 4.91 -11.16
N ILE A 50 8.69 5.70 -11.15
CA ILE A 50 8.07 6.28 -9.97
C ILE A 50 6.59 5.92 -9.91
N TRP A 51 6.04 5.91 -8.71
CA TRP A 51 4.61 5.74 -8.50
C TRP A 51 3.85 7.02 -8.86
N SER A 52 2.85 6.90 -9.74
CA SER A 52 2.13 8.02 -10.32
C SER A 52 1.35 8.87 -9.31
N SER A 53 1.01 8.33 -8.13
CA SER A 53 0.23 9.05 -7.13
C SER A 53 1.05 9.98 -6.25
N ASP A 54 2.32 9.68 -6.00
CA ASP A 54 3.15 10.46 -5.06
C ASP A 54 4.60 10.69 -5.52
N ASN A 55 4.97 10.27 -6.73
CA ASN A 55 6.30 10.38 -7.34
C ASN A 55 7.42 9.69 -6.54
N SER A 56 7.09 8.78 -5.63
CA SER A 56 8.12 7.98 -4.94
C SER A 56 8.71 6.92 -5.86
N THR A 57 9.99 6.60 -5.67
CA THR A 57 10.70 5.62 -6.48
C THR A 57 10.13 4.22 -6.32
N VAL A 58 10.03 3.48 -7.42
CA VAL A 58 9.75 2.04 -7.41
C VAL A 58 10.99 1.31 -6.91
N VAL A 59 10.89 0.66 -5.75
CA VAL A 59 12.03 -0.02 -5.10
C VAL A 59 11.98 -1.55 -5.18
N ILE A 60 10.83 -2.12 -5.52
CA ILE A 60 10.70 -3.57 -5.70
C ILE A 60 11.07 -3.97 -7.14
N GLU A 61 11.76 -5.09 -7.28
CA GLU A 61 12.23 -5.60 -8.57
C GLU A 61 11.40 -6.82 -8.99
N ASN A 62 10.30 -6.57 -9.72
CA ASN A 62 9.50 -7.64 -10.34
C ASN A 62 9.48 -7.55 -11.87
N TRP A 63 10.47 -6.88 -12.46
CA TRP A 63 10.60 -6.73 -13.90
C TRP A 63 10.83 -8.09 -14.57
N LEU A 64 10.16 -8.30 -15.71
CA LEU A 64 10.45 -9.42 -16.60
C LEU A 64 11.90 -9.31 -17.08
N GLN A 65 12.54 -10.45 -17.34
CA GLN A 65 13.91 -10.46 -17.82
C GLN A 65 14.08 -9.58 -19.06
N GLY A 66 15.00 -8.61 -18.99
CA GLY A 66 15.26 -7.65 -20.06
C GLY A 66 14.37 -6.41 -20.05
N GLN A 67 13.57 -6.22 -19.00
CA GLN A 67 12.77 -5.02 -18.74
C GLN A 67 13.35 -4.20 -17.56
N PRO A 68 13.00 -2.92 -17.44
CA PRO A 68 12.34 -2.10 -18.47
C PRO A 68 13.23 -1.89 -19.70
N ASN A 69 12.63 -1.80 -20.88
CA ASN A 69 13.33 -1.64 -22.15
C ASN A 69 13.02 -0.36 -22.92
N ASN A 70 12.17 0.51 -22.34
CA ASN A 70 11.81 1.85 -22.76
C ASN A 70 11.46 1.94 -24.25
N PRO A 71 10.36 1.31 -24.72
CA PRO A 71 9.93 1.42 -26.11
C PRO A 71 9.66 2.87 -26.54
N THR A 72 9.21 3.75 -25.63
CA THR A 72 9.08 5.19 -25.83
C THR A 72 9.51 6.00 -24.58
N SER A 73 9.39 7.33 -24.62
CA SER A 73 9.69 8.20 -23.47
C SER A 73 8.47 8.35 -22.58
N GLY A 74 8.62 8.13 -21.27
CA GLY A 74 7.54 8.29 -20.29
C GLY A 74 6.53 7.14 -20.34
N ASP A 75 7.05 5.92 -20.44
CA ASP A 75 6.26 4.69 -20.52
C ASP A 75 5.58 4.33 -19.21
N GLY A 76 4.48 3.57 -19.32
CA GLY A 76 3.79 2.99 -18.16
C GLY A 76 4.25 1.56 -17.93
N ALA A 77 4.21 1.10 -16.68
CA ALA A 77 4.43 -0.30 -16.35
C ALA A 77 3.11 -1.09 -16.35
N MET A 78 3.16 -2.35 -16.78
CA MET A 78 2.04 -3.28 -16.78
C MET A 78 2.45 -4.66 -16.25
N MET A 79 1.51 -5.43 -15.69
CA MET A 79 1.76 -6.80 -15.19
C MET A 79 1.47 -7.83 -16.29
N ALA A 80 2.50 -8.52 -16.78
CA ALA A 80 2.38 -9.43 -17.91
C ALA A 80 1.86 -10.81 -17.48
N CYS A 81 0.58 -11.06 -17.75
CA CYS A 81 -0.18 -12.25 -17.34
C CYS A 81 0.50 -13.56 -17.74
N GLU A 82 0.94 -13.68 -19.00
CA GLU A 82 1.61 -14.89 -19.50
C GLU A 82 3.00 -15.13 -18.90
N PHE A 83 3.55 -14.14 -18.19
CA PHE A 83 4.87 -14.18 -17.57
C PHE A 83 4.76 -14.08 -16.05
N SER A 84 3.81 -14.80 -15.46
CA SER A 84 3.60 -14.84 -14.01
C SER A 84 3.48 -13.43 -13.40
N PHE A 85 2.84 -12.52 -14.14
CA PHE A 85 2.62 -11.12 -13.76
C PHE A 85 3.89 -10.30 -13.51
N GLN A 86 5.05 -10.74 -14.03
CA GLN A 86 6.25 -9.91 -14.09
C GLN A 86 6.00 -8.65 -14.91
N TRP A 87 6.73 -7.58 -14.59
CA TRP A 87 6.45 -6.26 -15.12
C TRP A 87 7.12 -6.03 -16.47
N MET A 88 6.41 -5.35 -17.35
CA MET A 88 6.95 -4.83 -18.61
C MET A 88 6.52 -3.38 -18.74
N ASP A 89 7.35 -2.55 -19.34
CA ASP A 89 6.95 -1.22 -19.75
C ASP A 89 6.35 -1.22 -21.17
N LYS A 90 5.40 -0.32 -21.37
CA LYS A 90 4.64 -0.17 -22.60
C LYS A 90 4.42 1.30 -22.88
N ALA A 91 4.37 1.64 -24.16
CA ALA A 91 4.01 2.97 -24.61
C ALA A 91 2.68 3.40 -23.98
N ARG A 92 2.66 4.58 -23.36
CA ARG A 92 1.52 5.11 -22.58
C ARG A 92 0.17 5.22 -23.32
N HIS A 93 0.20 5.11 -24.65
CA HIS A 93 -0.98 5.16 -25.52
C HIS A 93 -1.51 3.77 -25.90
N THR A 94 -0.91 2.70 -25.35
CA THR A 94 -1.35 1.33 -25.58
C THR A 94 -2.67 1.08 -24.82
N GLU A 95 -3.62 0.43 -25.48
CA GLU A 95 -4.88 0.00 -24.86
C GLU A 95 -4.66 -1.30 -24.08
N LEU A 96 -4.67 -1.21 -22.76
CA LEU A 96 -4.60 -2.35 -21.83
C LEU A 96 -5.75 -2.30 -20.82
N PRO A 97 -6.14 -3.45 -20.23
CA PRO A 97 -6.92 -3.47 -19.00
C PRO A 97 -6.29 -2.62 -17.88
N VAL A 98 -7.06 -2.29 -16.84
CA VAL A 98 -6.58 -1.50 -15.71
C VAL A 98 -6.79 -2.26 -14.41
N LEU A 99 -5.80 -2.20 -13.52
CA LEU A 99 -5.91 -2.67 -12.15
C LEU A 99 -5.86 -1.45 -11.23
N CYS A 100 -6.98 -1.21 -10.55
CA CYS A 100 -7.12 -0.08 -9.66
C CYS A 100 -7.05 -0.54 -8.20
N GLU A 101 -6.44 0.28 -7.36
CA GLU A 101 -6.55 0.18 -5.91
C GLU A 101 -7.35 1.35 -5.33
N LEU A 102 -7.93 1.13 -4.17
CA LEU A 102 -8.30 2.21 -3.26
C LEU A 102 -7.11 2.40 -2.32
N PRO A 103 -6.55 3.62 -2.22
CA PRO A 103 -5.51 3.88 -1.22
C PRO A 103 -6.03 3.47 0.17
N PRO A 104 -5.18 2.95 1.06
CA PRO A 104 -5.56 2.84 2.47
C PRO A 104 -6.00 4.23 2.93
N ARG A 105 -7.17 4.30 3.59
CA ARG A 105 -7.79 5.56 3.97
C ARG A 105 -6.82 6.38 4.81
N ALA A 106 -6.40 7.52 4.26
CA ALA A 106 -5.49 8.52 4.82
C ALA A 106 -4.17 8.00 5.44
N LYS A 107 -3.03 8.57 5.00
CA LYS A 107 -1.81 8.55 5.83
C LYS A 107 -2.17 9.12 7.20
N CYS A 108 -2.01 8.32 8.24
CA CYS A 108 -2.34 8.74 9.59
C CYS A 108 -1.57 10.01 9.98
N PRO A 109 -2.17 10.89 10.80
CA PRO A 109 -1.44 12.03 11.36
C PRO A 109 -0.16 11.57 12.05
N ALA A 110 0.84 12.46 12.15
CA ALA A 110 2.06 12.14 12.87
C ALA A 110 1.76 11.61 14.28
N GLN A 111 2.46 10.55 14.70
CA GLN A 111 2.26 9.79 15.95
C GLN A 111 1.07 8.81 15.97
N PHE A 112 0.32 8.69 14.86
CA PHE A 112 -0.71 7.66 14.70
C PHE A 112 -0.24 6.58 13.73
N THR A 113 -0.62 5.34 14.04
CA THR A 113 -0.37 4.15 13.23
C THR A 113 -1.69 3.72 12.57
N ALA A 114 -1.63 3.41 11.28
CA ALA A 114 -2.78 2.86 10.57
C ALA A 114 -3.02 1.41 11.00
N VAL A 115 -4.25 1.10 11.40
CA VAL A 115 -4.70 -0.26 11.70
C VAL A 115 -6.06 -0.42 11.03
N GLY A 116 -6.11 -1.18 9.93
CA GLY A 116 -7.26 -1.21 9.03
C GLY A 116 -7.56 0.18 8.45
N ASP A 117 -8.82 0.61 8.54
CA ASP A 117 -9.30 1.90 8.02
C ASP A 117 -9.17 3.07 9.03
N THR A 118 -8.59 2.83 10.21
CA THR A 118 -8.54 3.79 11.32
C THR A 118 -7.11 4.05 11.79
N CYS A 119 -6.87 5.25 12.31
CA CYS A 119 -5.59 5.68 12.84
C CYS A 119 -5.58 5.64 14.37
N TYR A 120 -4.60 4.95 14.96
CA TYR A 120 -4.50 4.75 16.39
C TYR A 120 -3.20 5.35 16.96
N HIS A 121 -3.30 5.98 18.12
CA HIS A 121 -2.14 6.42 18.90
C HIS A 121 -2.18 5.75 20.27
N LEU A 122 -1.06 5.14 20.67
CA LEU A 122 -0.91 4.56 21.99
C LEU A 122 -0.08 5.49 22.89
N GLY A 123 -0.70 6.01 23.94
CA GLY A 123 -0.03 6.82 24.95
C GLY A 123 0.52 5.95 26.09
N TYR A 124 1.82 6.05 26.38
CA TYR A 124 2.48 5.26 27.44
C TYR A 124 2.48 5.91 28.83
N SER A 125 2.18 7.21 28.91
CA SER A 125 2.13 7.92 30.20
C SER A 125 0.84 7.61 30.94
N SER A 126 0.96 7.19 32.20
CA SER A 126 -0.22 6.97 33.05
C SER A 126 -0.93 8.28 33.35
N THR A 127 -2.26 8.28 33.24
CA THR A 127 -3.10 9.47 33.40
C THR A 127 -4.50 9.08 33.92
N THR A 128 -5.31 10.06 34.33
CA THR A 128 -6.72 9.82 34.68
C THR A 128 -7.59 9.80 33.43
N TRP A 129 -8.81 9.25 33.53
CA TRP A 129 -9.70 9.13 32.38
C TRP A 129 -10.02 10.48 31.73
N ASP A 130 -10.36 11.51 32.52
CA ASP A 130 -10.69 12.84 32.00
C ASP A 130 -9.50 13.45 31.25
N LEU A 131 -8.29 13.31 31.81
CA LEU A 131 -7.07 13.80 31.17
C LEU A 131 -6.69 12.99 29.93
N ALA A 132 -7.02 11.70 29.87
CA ALA A 132 -6.83 10.87 28.68
C ALA A 132 -7.75 11.32 27.53
N GLN A 133 -9.00 11.68 27.84
CA GLN A 133 -9.92 12.22 26.85
C GLN A 133 -9.42 13.54 26.26
N ASP A 134 -9.03 14.48 27.12
CA ASP A 134 -8.44 15.76 26.70
C ASP A 134 -7.14 15.56 25.90
N TYR A 135 -6.30 14.61 26.31
CA TYR A 135 -5.08 14.25 25.60
C TYR A 135 -5.37 13.79 24.17
N CYS A 136 -6.29 12.83 23.97
CA CYS A 136 -6.66 12.36 22.65
C CYS A 136 -7.22 13.48 21.75
N HIS A 137 -8.05 14.37 22.30
CA HIS A 137 -8.58 15.53 21.59
C HIS A 137 -7.48 16.53 21.18
N SER A 138 -6.39 16.62 21.96
CA SER A 138 -5.29 17.54 21.69
C SER A 138 -4.35 17.08 20.56
N LEU A 139 -4.30 15.77 20.25
CA LEU A 139 -3.36 15.20 19.27
C LEU A 139 -3.78 15.43 17.82
N ALA A 140 -5.08 15.49 17.53
CA ALA A 140 -5.60 15.68 16.18
C ALA A 140 -7.01 16.30 16.20
N PRO A 141 -7.43 17.02 15.14
CA PRO A 141 -8.75 17.66 15.08
C PRO A 141 -9.95 16.74 15.36
N ASN A 142 -9.82 15.44 15.09
CA ASN A 142 -10.83 14.40 15.36
C ASN A 142 -10.28 13.29 16.28
N GLY A 143 -9.17 13.55 16.98
CA GLY A 143 -8.62 12.59 17.92
C GLY A 143 -9.59 12.39 19.08
N LYS A 144 -9.81 11.13 19.49
CA LYS A 144 -10.69 10.76 20.60
C LYS A 144 -10.22 9.44 21.21
N LEU A 145 -10.74 9.10 22.40
CA LEU A 145 -10.57 7.76 22.94
C LEU A 145 -11.19 6.73 21.97
N VAL A 146 -10.56 5.56 21.86
CA VAL A 146 -11.00 4.51 20.95
C VAL A 146 -12.42 4.06 21.25
N GLU A 147 -13.23 3.92 20.20
CA GLU A 147 -14.57 3.33 20.22
C GLU A 147 -14.49 2.08 19.33
N LEU A 148 -14.73 0.90 19.90
CA LEU A 148 -14.64 -0.37 19.17
C LEU A 148 -16.05 -0.84 18.82
N GLU A 149 -16.39 -0.82 17.53
CA GLU A 149 -17.75 -1.09 17.06
C GLU A 149 -17.88 -2.43 16.31
N THR A 150 -16.78 -2.99 15.82
CA THR A 150 -16.79 -4.23 15.03
C THR A 150 -15.84 -5.28 15.60
N LEU A 151 -16.12 -6.56 15.32
CA LEU A 151 -15.22 -7.66 15.72
C LEU A 151 -13.86 -7.57 15.03
N GLU A 152 -13.84 -7.17 13.76
CA GLU A 152 -12.61 -6.96 12.99
C GLU A 152 -11.72 -5.88 13.64
N GLU A 153 -12.31 -4.73 13.98
CA GLU A 153 -11.61 -3.64 14.68
C GLU A 153 -11.07 -4.09 16.05
N ILE A 154 -11.84 -4.86 16.81
CA ILE A 154 -11.39 -5.43 18.09
C ILE A 154 -10.15 -6.31 17.90
N TYR A 155 -10.16 -7.20 16.90
CA TYR A 155 -9.02 -8.08 16.64
C TYR A 155 -7.79 -7.26 16.24
N SER A 156 -7.92 -6.36 15.26
CA SER A 156 -6.78 -5.57 14.78
C SER A 156 -6.20 -4.65 15.86
N VAL A 157 -7.05 -4.03 16.69
CA VAL A 157 -6.58 -3.21 17.83
C VAL A 157 -5.93 -4.06 18.90
N THR A 158 -6.42 -5.28 19.14
CA THR A 158 -5.79 -6.21 20.11
C THR A 158 -4.40 -6.62 19.64
N ASP A 159 -4.22 -6.94 18.36
CA ASP A 159 -2.92 -7.28 17.80
C ASP A 159 -1.96 -6.08 17.85
N PHE A 160 -2.44 -4.89 17.48
CA PHE A 160 -1.68 -3.65 17.63
C PHE A 160 -1.22 -3.42 19.08
N LEU A 161 -2.08 -3.64 20.07
CA LEU A 161 -1.72 -3.52 21.49
C LEU A 161 -0.76 -4.62 21.95
N ASN A 162 -0.88 -5.85 21.45
CA ASN A 162 0.05 -6.93 21.76
C ASN A 162 1.45 -6.66 21.21
N GLU A 163 1.54 -5.96 20.08
CA GLU A 163 2.79 -5.55 19.45
C GLU A 163 3.43 -4.35 20.16
N ASN A 164 2.63 -3.33 20.46
CA ASN A 164 3.10 -2.00 20.85
C ASN A 164 2.87 -1.65 22.33
N GLY A 165 2.14 -2.48 23.09
CA GLY A 165 1.66 -2.22 24.45
C GLY A 165 2.72 -2.18 25.55
N ASP A 166 3.92 -2.70 25.29
CA ASP A 166 5.04 -2.71 26.23
C ASP A 166 6.07 -1.63 25.86
N PRO A 167 6.15 -0.51 26.61
CA PRO A 167 7.12 0.57 26.37
C PRO A 167 8.59 0.15 26.55
N ASP A 168 8.86 -1.02 27.15
CA ASP A 168 10.21 -1.53 27.38
C ASP A 168 10.60 -2.69 26.44
N ARG A 169 9.74 -3.07 25.49
CA ARG A 169 9.98 -4.22 24.59
C ARG A 169 11.23 -4.06 23.71
N GLU A 170 11.50 -2.85 23.21
CA GLU A 170 12.72 -2.57 22.44
C GLU A 170 14.01 -2.68 23.29
N LYS A 171 13.94 -2.46 24.60
CA LYS A 171 15.10 -2.60 25.49
C LYS A 171 15.41 -4.07 25.81
N ASN A 172 14.41 -4.94 25.75
CA ASN A 172 14.53 -6.36 26.06
C ASN A 172 14.85 -7.24 24.84
N ALA A 173 14.70 -6.72 23.62
CA ALA A 173 15.03 -7.43 22.37
C ALA A 173 16.52 -7.35 21.97
N GLN A 174 17.34 -6.61 22.73
CA GLN A 174 18.79 -6.45 22.50
C GLN A 174 19.67 -7.04 23.64
N ALA A 175 19.10 -7.91 24.48
CA ALA A 175 19.81 -8.60 25.57
C ALA A 175 20.01 -10.09 25.26
#